data_AF-A0A1Y1ZGR4-F1
#
_entry.id   AF-A0A1Y1ZGR4-F1
#
_cell.length_a   1.000
_cell.length_b   1.000
_cell.length_c   1.000
_cell.angle_alpha   90.00
_cell.angle_beta   90.00
_cell.angle_gamma   90.00
#
_symmetry.space_group_name_H-M   'P 1'
#
loop_
_entity.id
_entity.type
_entity.pdbx_description
1 polymer ?
#
loop_
_entity_poly.entity_id
_entity_poly.type
_entity_poly.pdbx_seq_one_letter_code
_entity_poly.pdbx_strand_id
1 'polypeptide(L)' 'QAALVKGNEQVVKLLLDKGADVNAQGGRYGNALQAALVKGNEQVVKLLLDKGADVNAQGG' A
#
# COMPACT_ATOMS: atom_id res chain seq x y z
N GLN A 1 3.10 -18.11 8.64
CA GLN A 1 3.00 -17.34 7.37
C GLN A 1 1.82 -16.36 7.35
N ALA A 2 0.59 -16.76 7.71
CA ALA A 2 -0.56 -15.85 7.75
C ALA A 2 -0.45 -14.64 8.72
N ALA A 3 0.27 -14.77 9.83
CA ALA A 3 0.45 -13.68 10.80
C ALA A 3 1.28 -12.50 10.26
N LEU A 4 2.26 -12.75 9.39
CA LEU A 4 3.10 -11.69 8.80
C LEU A 4 2.28 -10.81 7.84
N VAL A 5 1.40 -11.42 7.03
CA VAL A 5 0.56 -10.68 6.10
C VAL A 5 -0.45 -9.80 6.85
N LYS A 6 -1.09 -10.36 7.89
CA LYS A 6 -1.99 -9.60 8.78
C LYS A 6 -1.27 -8.47 9.52
N GLY A 7 -0.03 -8.69 9.96
CA GLY A 7 0.79 -7.65 10.60
C GLY A 7 1.10 -6.49 9.65
N ASN A 8 1.45 -6.81 8.40
CA ASN A 8 1.71 -5.78 7.39
C ASN A 8 0.47 -4.93 7.07
N GLU A 9 -0.71 -5.56 6.95
CA GLU A 9 -1.98 -4.86 6.75
C GLU A 9 -2.28 -3.88 7.90
N GLN A 10 -2.13 -4.33 9.15
CA GLN A 10 -2.36 -3.49 10.34
C GLN A 10 -1.42 -2.28 10.39
N VAL A 11 -0.16 -2.47 10.02
CA VAL A 11 0.82 -1.38 9.97
C VAL A 11 0.45 -0.37 8.86
N VAL A 12 0.10 -0.84 7.66
CA VAL A 12 -0.34 0.04 6.57
C VAL A 12 -1.58 0.83 6.98
N LYS A 13 -2.56 0.17 7.60
CA LYS A 13 -3.78 0.82 8.09
C LYS A 13 -3.47 1.89 9.13
N LEU A 14 -2.62 1.58 10.11
CA LEU A 14 -2.21 2.53 11.15
C LEU A 14 -1.55 3.77 10.56
N LEU A 15 -0.66 3.61 9.58
CA LEU A 15 0.02 4.73 8.93
C LEU A 15 -0.96 5.64 8.19
N LEU A 16 -1.89 5.06 7.43
CA LEU A 16 -2.92 5.81 6.71
C LEU A 16 -3.89 6.51 7.68
N ASP A 17 -4.28 5.85 8.77
CA ASP A 17 -5.11 6.46 9.82
C ASP A 17 -4.37 7.60 10.57
N LYS A 18 -3.03 7.63 10.52
CA LYS A 18 -2.20 8.73 11.02
C LYS A 18 -1.93 9.82 9.99
N GLY A 19 -2.55 9.76 8.81
CA GLY A 19 -2.44 10.78 7.78
C GLY A 19 -1.25 10.60 6.84
N ALA A 20 -0.65 9.41 6.77
CA ALA A 20 0.28 9.11 5.69
C ALA A 20 -0.41 9.29 4.34
N ASP A 21 0.26 9.95 3.40
CA ASP A 21 -0.25 10.11 2.04
C ASP A 21 -0.26 8.75 1.33
N VAL A 22 -1.47 8.30 0.98
CA VAL A 22 -1.70 7.02 0.28
C VAL A 22 -1.04 6.97 -1.10
N ASN A 23 -0.82 8.14 -1.71
CA ASN A 23 -0.25 8.30 -3.05
C ASN A 23 1.21 8.73 -3.03
N ALA A 24 1.85 8.76 -1.86
CA ALA A 24 3.26 9.09 -1.73
C ALA A 24 4.10 8.23 -2.70
N GLN A 25 4.89 8.92 -3.53
CA GLN A 25 5.78 8.28 -4.50
C GLN A 25 7.20 8.24 -3.94
N GLY A 26 7.90 7.12 -4.12
CA GLY A 26 9.31 7.02 -3.80
C GLY A 26 9.84 5.60 -3.65
N GLY A 27 11.16 5.46 -3.76
CA GLY A 27 11.83 4.17 -3.67
C GLY A 27 11.69 3.34 -4.95
N ARG A 28 12.10 2.08 -4.88
CA ARG A 28 12.31 1.21 -6.05
C ARG A 28 11.04 0.90 -6.85
N TYR A 29 9.88 0.88 -6.19
CA TYR A 29 8.63 0.38 -6.80
C TYR A 29 7.63 1.50 -7.06
N GLY A 30 8.02 2.77 -6.94
CA GLY A 30 7.11 3.90 -7.10
C GLY A 30 6.25 4.16 -5.87
N ASN A 31 4.94 3.96 -5.92
CA ASN A 31 4.06 4.16 -4.76
C ASN A 31 3.75 2.85 -4.00
N ALA A 32 3.05 2.96 -2.87
CA ALA A 32 2.67 1.82 -2.04
C ALA A 32 1.80 0.80 -2.79
N LEU A 33 0.91 1.25 -3.68
CA LEU A 33 0.03 0.39 -4.47
C LEU A 33 0.82 -0.45 -5.48
N GLN A 34 1.75 0.18 -6.21
CA GLN A 34 2.65 -0.50 -7.14
C GLN A 34 3.54 -1.52 -6.43
N ALA A 35 4.09 -1.18 -5.26
CA ALA A 35 4.85 -2.13 -4.45
C ALA A 35 4.00 -3.34 -4.01
N ALA A 36 2.75 -3.12 -3.60
CA ALA A 36 1.84 -4.18 -3.21
C ALA A 36 1.47 -5.10 -4.39
N LEU A 37 1.26 -4.54 -5.58
CA LEU A 37 1.01 -5.29 -6.82
C LEU A 37 2.21 -6.16 -7.21
N VAL A 38 3.42 -5.61 -7.20
CA VAL A 38 4.66 -6.37 -7.51
C VAL A 38 4.87 -7.53 -6.53
N LYS A 39 4.44 -7.38 -5.28
CA LYS A 39 4.55 -8.43 -4.26
C LYS A 39 3.35 -9.40 -4.22
N GLY A 40 2.32 -9.18 -5.04
CA GLY A 40 1.09 -9.98 -5.03
C GLY A 40 0.30 -9.90 -3.71
N ASN A 41 0.41 -8.80 -2.97
CA ASN A 41 -0.25 -8.65 -1.67
C ASN A 41 -1.68 -8.10 -1.84
N GLU A 42 -2.62 -8.97 -2.22
CA GLU A 42 -4.01 -8.61 -2.50
C GLU A 42 -4.72 -7.86 -1.34
N GLN A 43 -4.38 -8.19 -0.10
CA GLN A 43 -4.99 -7.58 1.09
C GLN A 43 -4.57 -6.10 1.21
N VAL A 44 -3.29 -5.82 1.03
CA VAL A 44 -2.77 -4.44 1.03
C VAL A 44 -3.25 -3.67 -0.20
N VAL A 45 -3.37 -4.33 -1.37
CA VAL A 45 -3.95 -3.70 -2.56
C VAL A 45 -5.38 -3.21 -2.28
N LYS A 46 -6.25 -4.07 -1.74
CA LYS A 46 -7.63 -3.69 -1.39
C LYS A 46 -7.65 -2.54 -0.38
N LEU A 47 -6.87 -2.63 0.69
CA LEU A 47 -6.78 -1.58 1.70
C LEU A 47 -6.36 -0.22 1.12
N LEU A 48 -5.37 -0.19 0.23
CA LEU A 48 -4.90 1.04 -0.40
C LEU A 48 -5.96 1.64 -1.33
N LEU A 49 -6.65 0.80 -2.11
CA LEU A 49 -7.75 1.25 -2.97
C LEU A 49 -8.92 1.81 -2.16
N ASP A 50 -9.30 1.15 -1.05
CA ASP A 50 -10.34 1.63 -0.14
C ASP A 50 -9.97 2.98 0.51
N LYS A 51 -8.67 3.28 0.60
CA LYS A 51 -8.12 4.53 1.12
C LYS A 51 -7.86 5.59 0.05
N GLY A 52 -8.25 5.34 -1.21
CA GLY A 52 -8.16 6.30 -2.31
C GLY A 52 -6.82 6.34 -3.03
N ALA A 53 -6.07 5.24 -3.04
CA ALA A 53 -4.88 5.12 -3.87
C ALA A 53 -5.22 5.33 -5.36
N ASP A 54 -4.47 6.20 -6.03
CA ASP A 54 -4.61 6.46 -7.45
C ASP A 54 -3.96 5.32 -8.24
N VAL A 55 -4.80 4.59 -8.98
CA VAL A 55 -4.40 3.49 -9.85
C VAL A 55 -3.54 3.95 -11.03
N ASN A 56 -3.63 5.23 -11.40
CA ASN A 56 -2.89 5.83 -12.50
C ASN A 56 -1.65 6.60 -12.03
N ALA A 57 -1.36 6.61 -10.73
CA ALA A 57 -0.19 7.31 -10.20
C ALA A 57 1.08 6.73 -10.82
N GLN A 58 1.84 7.60 -11.49
CA GLN A 58 3.08 7.26 -12.15
C GLN A 58 4.22 7.26 -11.13
N GLY A 59 4.58 6.10 -10.61
CA GLY A 59 5.86 5.90 -9.91
C GLY A 59 6.99 5.58 -10.89
N GLY A 60 8.20 6.06 -10.57
CA GLY A 60 9.40 6.13 -11.42
C GLY A 60 9.82 4.87 -12.16
#